data_AF-A0A8T3QWX2-F1
#
_entry.id   AF-A0A8T3QWX2-F1
#
_cell.length_a   1.000
_cell.length_b   1.000
_cell.length_c   1.000
_cell.angle_alpha   90.00
_cell.angle_beta   90.00
_cell.angle_gamma   90.00
#
_symmetry.space_group_name_H-M   'P 1'
#
loop_
_entity.id
_entity.type
_entity.pdbx_description
1 polymer ?
#
loop_
_entity_poly.entity_id
_entity_poly.type
_entity_poly.pdbx_seq_one_letter_code
_entity_poly.pdbx_strand_id
1 'polypeptide(L)'
;MARRGLSEASKRAAAIQASRRMIARGERPGYRLRPVQDGSWEVEGLPGLSMPAMAARDALDAVRDTIADLLGVGPDSFDVER
;
A
#
# COMPACT_ATOMS: atom_id res chain seq x y z
N MET A 1 -13.15 11.34 -27.47
CA MET A 1 -13.56 11.24 -26.05
C MET A 1 -12.33 10.94 -25.21
N ALA A 2 -11.80 11.92 -24.47
CA ALA A 2 -10.68 11.68 -23.57
C ALA A 2 -11.19 10.88 -22.36
N ARG A 3 -10.72 9.64 -22.19
CA ARG A 3 -10.89 8.90 -20.93
C ARG A 3 -10.22 9.74 -19.85
N ARG A 4 -11.00 10.43 -19.01
CA ARG A 4 -10.50 11.05 -17.78
C ARG A 4 -9.90 9.92 -16.95
N GLY A 5 -8.57 9.79 -17.00
CA GLY A 5 -7.86 8.88 -16.10
C GLY A 5 -8.23 9.25 -14.67
N LEU A 6 -8.54 8.25 -13.85
CA LEU A 6 -8.72 8.46 -12.42
C LEU A 6 -7.46 9.14 -11.88
N SER A 7 -7.64 10.19 -11.07
CA SER A 7 -6.51 10.81 -10.37
C SER A 7 -5.86 9.79 -9.46
N GLU A 8 -4.56 9.94 -9.17
CA GLU A 8 -3.84 9.04 -8.27
C GLU A 8 -4.52 8.94 -6.89
N ALA A 9 -5.06 10.04 -6.39
CA ALA A 9 -5.86 10.06 -5.17
C ALA A 9 -7.10 9.14 -5.25
N SER A 10 -7.81 9.15 -6.38
CA SER A 10 -8.98 8.27 -6.59
C SER A 10 -8.57 6.81 -6.70
N LYS A 11 -7.45 6.49 -7.37
CA LYS A 11 -6.93 5.12 -7.45
C LYS A 11 -6.53 4.60 -6.07
N ARG A 12 -5.84 5.42 -5.29
CA ARG A 12 -5.46 5.10 -3.91
C ARG A 12 -6.68 4.85 -3.03
N ALA A 13 -7.68 5.73 -3.08
CA ALA A 13 -8.91 5.56 -2.32
C ALA A 13 -9.66 4.27 -2.70
N ALA A 14 -9.73 3.96 -4.00
CA ALA A 14 -10.33 2.72 -4.49
C ALA A 14 -9.56 1.47 -4.01
N ALA A 15 -8.22 1.51 -4.03
CA ALA A 15 -7.38 0.42 -3.52
C ALA A 15 -7.60 0.19 -2.02
N ILE A 16 -7.61 1.26 -1.21
CA ILE A 16 -7.89 1.18 0.23
C ILE A 16 -9.27 0.56 0.49
N GLN A 17 -10.31 1.00 -0.24
CA GLN A 17 -11.65 0.44 -0.09
C GLN A 17 -11.72 -1.03 -0.51
N ALA A 18 -11.01 -1.43 -1.58
CA ALA A 18 -10.95 -2.81 -2.01
C ALA A 18 -10.30 -3.70 -0.95
N SER A 19 -9.16 -3.27 -0.39
CA SER A 19 -8.46 -3.98 0.69
C SER A 19 -9.31 -4.13 1.94
N ARG A 20 -10.01 -3.08 2.37
CA ARG A 20 -10.95 -3.15 3.50
C ARG A 20 -12.06 -4.17 3.26
N ARG A 21 -12.59 -4.26 2.03
CA ARG A 21 -13.61 -5.26 1.68
C ARG A 21 -13.07 -6.69 1.69
N MET A 22 -11.83 -6.90 1.27
CA MET A 22 -11.18 -8.21 1.37
C MET A 22 -11.08 -8.66 2.83
N ILE A 23 -10.58 -7.78 3.70
CA ILE A 23 -10.47 -8.04 5.15
C ILE A 23 -11.83 -8.34 5.76
N ALA A 24 -12.87 -7.58 5.42
CA ALA A 24 -14.22 -7.82 5.89
C ALA A 24 -14.80 -9.20 5.46
N ARG A 25 -14.26 -9.82 4.40
CA ARG A 25 -14.59 -11.18 3.97
C ARG A 25 -13.69 -12.26 4.59
N GLY A 26 -12.75 -11.88 5.46
CA GLY A 26 -11.74 -12.78 6.04
C GLY A 26 -10.56 -13.09 5.10
N GLU A 27 -10.43 -12.37 3.99
CA GLU A 27 -9.26 -12.46 3.10
C GLU A 27 -8.15 -11.53 3.57
N ARG A 28 -6.89 -11.81 3.20
CA ARG A 28 -5.73 -10.98 3.53
C ARG A 28 -5.20 -10.29 2.26
N PRO A 29 -5.25 -8.95 2.16
CA PRO A 29 -4.64 -8.21 1.06
C PRO A 29 -3.12 -8.45 1.04
N GLY A 30 -2.55 -8.63 -0.15
CA GLY A 30 -1.11 -8.72 -0.35
C GLY A 30 -0.55 -7.43 -0.96
N TYR A 31 0.58 -6.96 -0.45
CA TYR A 31 1.32 -5.81 -0.94
C TYR A 31 2.78 -6.19 -1.21
N ARG A 32 3.43 -5.47 -2.11
CA ARG A 32 4.86 -5.66 -2.38
C ARG A 32 5.61 -4.34 -2.34
N LEU A 33 6.72 -4.33 -1.62
CA LEU A 33 7.66 -3.21 -1.61
C LEU A 33 8.55 -3.27 -2.84
N ARG A 34 8.75 -2.13 -3.49
CA ARG A 34 9.66 -2.00 -4.63
C ARG A 34 10.59 -0.81 -4.42
N PRO A 35 11.91 -0.99 -4.56
CA PRO A 35 12.83 0.13 -4.53
C PRO A 35 12.66 0.98 -5.79
N VAL A 36 12.72 2.29 -5.62
CA VAL A 36 12.66 3.30 -6.68
C VAL A 36 14.04 3.96 -6.82
N GLN A 37 14.34 4.50 -8.01
CA GLN A 37 15.67 5.05 -8.34
C GLN A 37 16.10 6.23 -7.45
N ASP A 38 15.17 6.89 -6.78
CA ASP A 38 15.41 8.01 -5.88
C ASP A 38 15.78 7.59 -4.44
N GLY A 39 15.90 6.28 -4.18
CA GLY A 39 16.15 5.74 -2.84
C GLY A 39 14.90 5.65 -1.97
N SER A 40 13.72 5.91 -2.54
CA SER A 40 12.43 5.64 -1.90
C SER A 40 11.94 4.22 -2.18
N TRP A 41 10.94 3.80 -1.42
CA TRP A 41 10.26 2.52 -1.58
C TRP A 41 8.80 2.76 -1.90
N GLU A 42 8.33 2.21 -3.01
CA GLU A 42 6.92 2.22 -3.41
C GLU A 42 6.22 0.93 -3.00
N VAL A 43 4.91 1.03 -2.76
CA VAL A 43 4.07 -0.11 -2.41
C VAL A 43 3.16 -0.49 -3.57
N GLU A 44 3.48 -1.61 -4.22
CA GLU A 44 2.61 -2.23 -5.20
C GLU A 44 1.32 -2.71 -4.51
N GLY A 45 0.17 -2.29 -5.05
CA GLY A 45 -1.15 -2.48 -4.46
C GLY A 45 -1.71 -1.24 -3.76
N LEU A 46 -0.89 -0.22 -3.46
CA LEU A 46 -1.33 1.08 -2.94
C LEU A 46 -0.68 2.24 -3.72
N PRO A 47 -1.27 2.62 -4.87
CA PRO A 47 -0.75 3.70 -5.71
C PRO A 47 -0.53 5.00 -4.92
N GLY A 48 0.63 5.63 -5.15
CA GLY A 48 1.01 6.88 -4.50
C GLY A 48 1.47 6.74 -3.05
N LEU A 49 1.64 5.52 -2.52
CA LEU A 49 2.32 5.28 -1.25
C LEU A 49 3.81 5.04 -1.51
N SER A 50 4.63 6.03 -1.14
CA SER A 50 6.09 5.96 -1.17
C SER A 50 6.66 6.36 0.20
N MET A 51 7.73 5.70 0.61
CA MET A 51 8.44 5.95 1.87
C MET A 51 9.93 6.15 1.63
N PRO A 52 10.54 7.21 2.19
CA PRO A 52 12.00 7.33 2.19
C PRO A 52 12.58 6.36 3.23
N ALA A 53 13.47 5.46 2.81
CA ALA A 53 14.14 4.55 3.74
C ALA A 53 15.51 4.10 3.22
N MET A 54 16.52 4.20 4.08
CA MET A 54 17.90 3.83 3.73
C MET A 54 18.10 2.30 3.66
N ALA A 55 17.30 1.54 4.39
CA ALA A 55 17.32 0.08 4.40
C ALA A 55 15.92 -0.51 4.16
N ALA A 56 15.88 -1.64 3.46
CA ALA A 56 14.63 -2.31 3.11
C ALA A 56 13.83 -2.82 4.32
N ARG A 57 14.51 -3.14 5.43
CA ARG A 57 13.84 -3.57 6.67
C ARG A 57 13.08 -2.42 7.31
N ASP A 58 13.72 -1.25 7.41
CA ASP A 58 13.08 -0.05 7.94
C ASP A 58 11.91 0.39 7.03
N ALA A 59 12.07 0.23 5.71
CA ALA A 59 10.99 0.45 4.75
C ALA A 59 9.80 -0.49 4.99
N LEU A 60 10.07 -1.78 5.24
CA LEU A 60 9.05 -2.79 5.48
C LEU A 60 8.25 -2.49 6.76
N ASP A 61 8.95 -2.19 7.85
CA ASP A 61 8.31 -1.91 9.15
C ASP A 61 7.47 -0.62 9.05
N ALA A 62 8.03 0.46 8.48
CA ALA A 62 7.31 1.72 8.28
C ALA A 62 6.08 1.58 7.35
N VAL A 63 6.19 0.78 6.28
CA VAL A 63 5.07 0.51 5.38
C VAL A 63 4.00 -0.33 6.06
N ARG A 64 4.37 -1.32 6.87
CA ARG A 64 3.39 -2.11 7.63
C ARG A 64 2.57 -1.23 8.56
N ASP A 65 3.22 -0.39 9.35
CA ASP A 65 2.50 0.53 10.26
C ASP A 65 1.60 1.49 9.48
N THR A 66 2.11 2.07 8.40
CA THR A 66 1.33 2.99 7.57
C THR A 66 0.11 2.31 6.93
N ILE A 67 0.24 1.08 6.43
CA ILE A 67 -0.88 0.34 5.84
C ILE A 67 -1.92 -0.01 6.91
N ALA A 68 -1.48 -0.45 8.09
CA ALA A 68 -2.35 -0.75 9.21
C ALA A 68 -3.22 0.46 9.58
N ASP A 69 -2.59 1.63 9.70
CA ASP A 69 -3.29 2.90 9.98
C ASP A 69 -4.27 3.29 8.85
N LEU A 70 -3.83 3.19 7.59
CA LEU A 70 -4.68 3.50 6.44
C LEU A 70 -5.90 2.60 6.35
N LEU A 71 -5.75 1.32 6.67
CA LEU A 71 -6.83 0.34 6.63
C LEU A 71 -7.68 0.38 7.90
N GLY A 72 -7.14 0.85 9.02
CA GLY A 72 -7.80 0.86 10.33
C GLY A 72 -7.86 -0.55 10.95
N VAL A 73 -6.82 -1.35 10.76
CA VAL A 73 -6.74 -2.77 11.14
C VAL A 73 -5.39 -3.09 11.77
N GLY A 74 -5.27 -4.26 12.41
CA GLY A 74 -3.98 -4.73 12.91
C GLY A 74 -3.02 -5.17 11.78
N PRO A 75 -1.69 -5.12 12.00
CA PRO A 75 -0.69 -5.45 10.98
C PRO A 75 -0.76 -6.91 10.48
N ASP A 76 -1.39 -7.81 11.24
CA ASP A 76 -1.58 -9.21 10.85
C ASP A 76 -2.73 -9.40 9.82
N SER A 77 -3.51 -8.36 9.53
CA SER A 77 -4.68 -8.44 8.63
C SER A 77 -4.32 -8.42 7.13
N PHE A 78 -3.05 -8.22 6.79
CA PHE A 78 -2.54 -8.16 5.42
C PHE A 78 -1.11 -8.70 5.38
N ASP A 79 -0.60 -8.93 4.17
CA ASP A 79 0.76 -9.38 3.93
C ASP A 79 1.55 -8.32 3.16
N VAL A 80 2.83 -8.17 3.49
CA VAL A 80 3.76 -7.28 2.78
C VAL A 80 5.01 -8.09 2.44
N GLU A 81 5.25 -8.26 1.15
CA GLU A 81 6.44 -8.88 0.57
C GLU A 81 7.50 -7.82 0.22
N ARG A 82 8.77 -8.23 0.23
CA ARG A 82 9.91 -7.41 -0.22
C ARG A 82 10.28 -7.73 -1.66
#